data_AF-A0A392RYG5-F1
#
_entry.id   AF-A0A392RYG5-F1
#
_cell.length_a   1.000
_cell.length_b   1.000
_cell.length_c   1.000
_cell.angle_alpha   90.00
_cell.angle_beta   90.00
_cell.angle_gamma   90.00
#
_symmetry.space_group_name_H-M   'P 1'
#
loop_
_entity.id
_entity.type
_entity.pdbx_description
1 polymer ?
#
loop_
_entity_poly.entity_id
_entity_poly.type
_entity_poly.pdbx_seq_one_letter_code
_entity_poly.pdbx_strand_id
1 'polypeptide(L)' 'IPTMSRAVDNIKDINDKKEVWKVAVKVDDIWTITKSSKEYAEMIIRDIQV' A
#
# COMPACT_ATOMS: atom_id res chain seq x y z
N ILE A 1 27.02 10.33 4.57
CA ILE A 1 26.05 9.32 5.03
C ILE A 1 25.39 8.76 3.78
N PRO A 2 25.61 7.49 3.38
CA PRO A 2 24.98 6.98 2.17
C PRO A 2 23.48 6.84 2.46
N THR A 3 22.66 7.62 1.77
CA THR A 3 21.21 7.45 1.74
C THR A 3 20.90 6.17 0.97
N MET A 4 20.92 5.02 1.67
CA MET A 4 20.26 3.82 1.16
C MET A 4 18.81 4.20 0.91
N SER A 5 18.42 4.32 -0.36
CA SER A 5 17.01 4.39 -0.71
C SER A 5 16.38 3.11 -0.18
N ARG A 6 15.67 3.19 0.96
CA ARG A 6 15.02 2.03 1.57
C ARG A 6 14.26 1.28 0.47
N ALA A 7 14.67 0.05 0.21
CA ALA A 7 14.05 -0.83 -0.77
C ALA A 7 12.54 -0.88 -0.51
N VAL A 8 11.79 -0.92 -1.61
CA VAL A 8 10.33 -1.06 -1.55
C VAL A 8 10.00 -2.54 -1.67
N ASP A 9 9.04 -2.98 -0.88
CA ASP A 9 8.49 -4.33 -0.94
C ASP A 9 7.47 -4.42 -2.09
N ASN A 10 7.30 -5.60 -2.71
CA ASN A 10 6.22 -5.82 -3.69
C ASN A 10 4.91 -6.12 -2.95
N ILE A 11 3.77 -5.73 -3.53
CA ILE A 11 2.45 -6.05 -2.96
C ILE A 11 2.27 -7.56 -2.77
N LYS A 12 2.74 -8.38 -3.73
CA LYS A 12 2.61 -9.86 -3.67
C LYS A 12 3.32 -10.51 -2.47
N ASP A 13 4.27 -9.80 -1.87
CA ASP A 13 5.09 -10.34 -0.78
C ASP A 13 4.47 -10.02 0.60
N ILE A 14 3.43 -9.18 0.67
CA ILE A 14 2.75 -8.81 1.92
C ILE A 14 2.18 -10.03 2.62
N ASN A 15 2.54 -10.18 3.90
CA ASN A 15 2.08 -11.26 4.77
C ASN A 15 2.25 -10.89 6.25
N ASP A 16 1.81 -11.78 7.14
CA ASP A 16 1.78 -11.55 8.59
C ASP A 16 3.13 -11.76 9.30
N LYS A 17 4.21 -12.08 8.60
CA LYS A 17 5.55 -12.31 9.21
C LYS A 17 6.29 -11.01 9.57
N LYS A 18 5.79 -9.86 9.11
CA LYS A 18 6.39 -8.53 9.30
C LYS A 18 5.27 -7.54 9.67
N GLU A 19 5.53 -6.69 10.67
CA GLU A 19 4.53 -5.72 11.14
C GLU A 19 4.34 -4.52 10.20
N VAL A 20 5.39 -4.11 9.48
CA VAL A 20 5.37 -2.89 8.65
C VAL A 20 5.97 -3.14 7.27
N TRP A 21 5.20 -2.87 6.23
CA TRP A 21 5.63 -2.98 4.83
C TRP A 21 5.79 -1.58 4.22
N LYS A 22 6.80 -1.40 3.35
CA LYS A 22 6.98 -0.16 2.59
C LYS A 22 6.82 -0.47 1.11
N VAL A 23 5.63 -0.26 0.58
CA VAL A 23 5.33 -0.49 -0.84
C VAL A 23 5.37 0.82 -1.63
N ALA A 24 5.83 0.75 -2.88
CA ALA A 24 5.64 1.85 -3.83
C ALA A 24 4.53 1.47 -4.79
N VAL A 25 3.49 2.29 -4.86
CA VAL A 25 2.28 1.95 -5.61
C VAL A 25 1.78 3.10 -6.49
N LYS A 26 1.04 2.75 -7.54
CA LYS A 26 0.13 3.65 -8.24
C LYS A 26 -1.28 3.38 -7.72
N VAL A 27 -2.02 4.44 -7.45
CA VAL A 27 -3.46 4.37 -7.15
C VAL A 27 -4.20 4.42 -8.47
N ASP A 28 -4.92 3.34 -8.79
CA ASP A 28 -5.73 3.28 -10.00
C ASP A 28 -7.16 3.79 -9.74
N ASP A 29 -7.69 3.58 -8.54
CA ASP A 29 -9.00 4.10 -8.12
C ASP A 29 -9.07 4.28 -6.59
N ILE A 30 -9.90 5.21 -6.12
CA ILE A 30 -10.16 5.47 -4.70
C ILE A 30 -11.59 5.96 -4.49
N TRP A 31 -12.30 5.37 -3.54
CA TRP A 31 -13.64 5.79 -3.18
C TRP A 31 -13.87 5.69 -1.68
N THR A 32 -14.90 6.41 -1.22
CA THR A 32 -15.33 6.39 0.17
C THR A 32 -16.52 5.45 0.32
N ILE A 33 -16.49 4.61 1.36
CA ILE A 33 -17.64 3.82 1.80
C ILE A 33 -18.05 4.23 3.22
N THR A 34 -19.35 4.19 3.50
CA THR A 34 -19.87 4.39 4.86
C THR A 34 -20.45 3.08 5.37
N LYS A 35 -19.90 2.55 6.47
CA LYS A 35 -20.37 1.32 7.12
C LYS A 35 -20.51 1.54 8.62
N SER A 36 -21.68 1.22 9.17
CA SER A 36 -21.97 1.39 10.61
C SER A 36 -21.68 2.81 11.14
N SER A 37 -22.07 3.83 10.37
CA SER A 37 -21.81 5.25 10.67
C SER A 37 -20.34 5.64 10.74
N LYS A 38 -19.44 4.79 10.24
CA LYS A 38 -18.02 5.10 10.07
C LYS A 38 -17.71 5.22 8.58
N GLU A 39 -16.88 6.18 8.25
CA GLU A 39 -16.39 6.45 6.90
C GLU A 39 -15.04 5.75 6.71
N TYR A 40 -14.87 5.07 5.58
CA TYR A 40 -13.66 4.37 5.19
C TYR A 40 -13.29 4.74 3.76
N ALA A 41 -12.00 4.74 3.44
CA ALA A 41 -11.52 4.79 2.07
C ALA A 41 -11.15 3.38 1.62
N GLU A 42 -11.65 2.98 0.47
CA GLU A 42 -11.20 1.80 -0.27
C GLU A 42 -10.44 2.25 -1.51
N MET A 43 -9.45 1.47 -1.92
CA MET A 43 -8.56 1.83 -3.02
C MET A 43 -8.10 0.60 -3.80
N ILE A 44 -7.92 0.77 -5.10
CA ILE A 44 -7.24 -0.18 -5.97
C ILE A 44 -5.83 0.34 -6.22
N ILE A 45 -4.84 -0.46 -5.84
CA ILE A 45 -3.42 -0.12 -5.96
C ILE A 45 -2.66 -1.21 -6.73
N ARG A 46 -1.61 -0.81 -7.43
CA ARG A 46 -0.66 -1.71 -8.11
C ARG A 46 0.77 -1.26 -7.86
N ASP A 47 1.73 -2.19 -7.91
CA ASP A 47 3.15 -1.87 -7.79
C ASP A 47 3.60 -0.86 -8.86
N ILE A 48 4.52 0.06 -8.53
CA ILE A 48 5.05 0.99 -9.55
C ILE A 48 5.93 0.29 -10.59
N GLN A 49 6.56 -0.82 -10.20
CA GLN A 49 7.44 -1.62 -11.03
C GLN A 49 6.61 -2.77 -11.60
N VAL A 50 6.39 -2.74 -12.92
CA VAL A 50 5.80 -3.84 -13.70
C VAL A 50 6.93 -4.68 -14.27
#